data_AF-F8BUD5-F1
#
_entry.id   AF-F8BUD5-F1
#
_cell.length_a   1.000
_cell.length_b   1.000
_cell.length_c   1.000
_cell.angle_alpha   90.00
_cell.angle_beta   90.00
_cell.angle_gamma   90.00
#
_symmetry.space_group_name_H-M   'P 1'
#
loop_
_entity.id
_entity.type
_entity.pdbx_description
1 polymer ?
#
loop_
_entity_poly.entity_id
_entity_poly.type
_entity_poly.pdbx_seq_one_letter_code
_entity_poly.pdbx_strand_id
1 'polypeptide(L)'
;MDCKTRRRADKAGGHPHAAAQRASQGQVTEPGTIGIWIAIYAACVSTGALLIQFRNWLTSGPRLRMSVISDGLVVGGDPEFDERDLVIVNATNVGTSATMITNLAIEERYPFYYFWRRRAISSYVVTNPQLKGYPRNIPQLLEPAHQWTGVIRSRPDILPNLRNGDYYALVQTSFKNRPYRKRIGPIKPKA
;
A
#
# COMPACT_ATOMS: atom_id res chain seq x y z
N MET A 1 60.36 -33.61 19.19
CA MET A 1 61.35 -32.83 18.42
C MET A 1 61.28 -31.41 18.91
N ASP A 2 62.43 -30.93 19.33
CA ASP A 2 62.72 -29.76 20.16
C ASP A 2 63.22 -28.62 19.25
N CYS A 3 62.77 -27.37 19.45
CA CYS A 3 63.58 -26.20 19.10
C CYS A 3 63.10 -24.90 19.79
N LYS A 4 63.72 -24.66 20.95
CA LYS A 4 64.10 -23.39 21.56
C LYS A 4 64.01 -22.09 20.72
N THR A 5 63.25 -21.14 21.28
CA THR A 5 63.73 -19.85 21.85
C THR A 5 64.54 -18.87 20.97
N ARG A 6 64.00 -17.65 20.78
CA ARG A 6 64.76 -16.40 21.01
C ARG A 6 63.86 -15.19 21.35
N ARG A 7 64.20 -14.53 22.46
CA ARG A 7 63.67 -13.25 22.97
C ARG A 7 64.27 -12.06 22.21
N ARG A 8 63.52 -10.95 22.13
CA ARG A 8 63.86 -9.54 22.47
C ARG A 8 62.78 -8.65 21.81
N ALA A 9 61.90 -8.03 22.61
CA ALA A 9 62.07 -6.67 23.15
C ALA A 9 62.34 -5.64 22.05
N ASP A 10 61.33 -4.84 21.69
CA ASP A 10 61.46 -3.38 21.76
C ASP A 10 60.18 -2.62 21.37
N LYS A 11 60.03 -1.49 22.07
CA LYS A 11 59.29 -0.28 21.70
C LYS A 11 57.75 -0.28 21.78
N ALA A 12 57.32 0.21 22.94
CA ALA A 12 56.25 1.19 23.04
C ALA A 12 56.27 2.19 21.88
N GLY A 13 55.15 2.28 21.17
CA GLY A 13 54.89 3.23 20.10
C GLY A 13 53.38 3.41 19.99
N GLY A 14 52.78 4.01 21.02
CA GLY A 14 51.41 4.49 20.94
C GLY A 14 51.32 5.48 19.80
N HIS A 15 50.55 5.15 18.77
CA HIS A 15 50.22 6.06 17.67
C HIS A 15 49.11 7.02 18.12
N PRO A 16 49.38 8.33 18.27
CA PRO A 16 48.35 9.32 18.52
C PRO A 16 47.82 9.82 17.17
N HIS A 17 46.98 9.04 16.48
CA HIS A 17 46.31 9.50 15.26
C HIS A 17 44.83 9.91 15.48
N ALA A 18 44.35 9.95 16.73
CA ALA A 18 42.95 10.26 17.04
C ALA A 18 42.66 11.75 17.36
N ALA A 19 43.65 12.66 17.33
CA ALA A 19 43.49 14.02 17.87
C ALA A 19 43.50 15.18 16.85
N ALA A 20 43.74 14.93 15.56
CA ALA A 20 44.03 16.03 14.61
C ALA A 20 42.85 16.49 13.71
N GLN A 21 41.62 16.01 13.93
CA GLN A 21 40.46 16.40 13.10
C GLN A 21 39.45 17.32 13.81
N ARG A 22 39.77 17.88 14.97
CA ARG A 22 38.86 18.76 15.73
C ARG A 22 39.01 20.27 15.45
N ALA A 23 39.89 20.70 14.57
CA ALA A 23 40.30 22.11 14.48
C ALA A 23 39.99 22.81 13.14
N SER A 24 38.92 22.42 12.46
CA SER A 24 38.36 23.20 11.34
C SER A 24 36.87 23.48 11.56
N GLN A 25 36.52 23.92 12.77
CA GLN A 25 35.28 24.67 12.95
C GLN A 25 35.49 26.02 12.26
N GLY A 26 34.79 26.22 11.14
CA GLY A 26 34.88 27.42 10.33
C GLY A 26 34.66 28.67 11.18
N GLN A 27 35.56 29.65 11.01
CA GLN A 27 35.34 31.01 11.46
C GLN A 27 33.95 31.46 10.94
N VAL A 28 33.03 31.75 11.85
CA VAL A 28 31.81 32.49 11.53
C VAL A 28 32.25 33.93 11.31
N THR A 29 32.64 34.26 10.09
CA THR A 29 32.85 35.65 9.69
C THR A 29 31.51 36.37 9.83
N GLU A 30 31.50 37.52 10.51
CA GLU A 30 30.30 38.36 10.56
C GLU A 30 29.86 38.65 9.12
N PRO A 31 28.63 38.25 8.73
CA PRO A 31 28.20 38.45 7.37
C PRO A 31 28.07 39.97 7.17
N GLY A 32 28.91 40.53 6.29
CA GLY A 32 28.62 41.85 5.73
C GLY A 32 27.21 41.87 5.12
N THR A 33 26.67 43.05 4.84
CA THR A 33 25.27 43.21 4.37
C THR A 33 24.88 42.24 3.25
N ILE A 34 25.80 41.95 2.32
CA ILE A 34 25.62 40.98 1.22
C ILE A 34 25.43 39.53 1.74
N GLY A 35 26.17 39.13 2.77
CA GLY A 35 26.06 37.80 3.39
C GLY A 35 24.70 37.58 4.07
N ILE A 36 24.13 38.61 4.68
CA ILE A 36 22.78 38.55 5.29
C ILE A 36 21.73 38.32 4.20
N TRP A 37 21.81 39.03 3.07
CA TRP A 37 20.90 38.83 1.95
C TRP A 37 21.02 37.42 1.38
N ILE A 38 22.24 36.91 1.18
CA ILE A 38 22.48 35.53 0.72
C ILE A 38 21.87 34.52 1.70
N ALA A 39 22.03 34.74 3.02
CA ALA A 39 21.47 33.86 4.03
C ALA A 39 19.93 33.84 4.01
N ILE A 40 19.28 35.01 3.84
CA ILE A 40 17.82 35.11 3.71
C ILE A 40 17.34 34.37 2.45
N TYR A 41 17.99 34.57 1.30
CA TYR A 41 17.67 33.85 0.07
C TYR A 41 17.83 32.34 0.25
N ALA A 42 18.93 31.89 0.85
CA ALA A 42 19.19 30.48 1.12
C ALA A 42 18.11 29.87 2.04
N ALA A 43 17.67 30.60 3.08
CA ALA A 43 16.62 30.15 3.98
C ALA A 43 15.28 29.98 3.26
N CYS A 44 14.90 30.93 2.40
CA CYS A 44 13.69 30.84 1.60
C CYS A 44 13.71 29.64 0.64
N VAL A 45 14.82 29.45 -0.09
CA VAL A 45 14.97 28.32 -1.03
C VAL A 45 14.96 26.98 -0.29
N SER A 46 15.64 26.90 0.87
CA SER A 46 15.65 25.70 1.71
C SER A 46 14.24 25.34 2.21
N THR A 47 13.47 26.34 2.63
CA THR A 47 12.07 26.14 3.07
C THR A 47 11.19 25.63 1.93
N GLY A 48 11.34 26.17 0.72
CA GLY A 48 10.64 25.70 -0.47
C GLY A 48 10.98 24.25 -0.83
N ALA A 49 12.28 23.90 -0.79
CA ALA A 49 12.73 22.52 -1.05
C ALA A 49 12.17 21.54 0.00
N LEU A 50 12.16 21.94 1.27
CA LEU A 50 11.60 21.14 2.36
C LEU A 50 10.10 20.90 2.17
N LEU A 51 9.33 21.92 1.77
CA LEU A 51 7.90 21.78 1.50
C LEU A 51 7.60 20.77 0.38
N ILE A 52 8.40 20.74 -0.68
CA ILE A 52 8.23 19.78 -1.78
C ILE A 52 8.55 18.36 -1.30
N GLN A 53 9.65 18.18 -0.57
CA GLN A 53 9.99 16.87 0.01
C GLN A 53 8.90 16.38 0.97
N PHE A 54 8.38 17.27 1.82
CA PHE A 54 7.29 16.95 2.73
C PHE A 54 6.00 16.57 2.00
N ARG A 55 5.62 17.31 0.95
CA ARG A 55 4.48 16.96 0.08
C ARG A 55 4.65 15.58 -0.55
N ASN A 56 5.85 15.28 -1.04
CA ASN A 56 6.15 13.99 -1.66
C ASN A 56 6.11 12.86 -0.62
N TRP A 57 6.59 13.09 0.60
CA TRP A 57 6.51 12.13 1.71
C TRP A 57 5.07 11.82 2.14
N LEU A 58 4.19 12.83 2.18
CA LEU A 58 2.77 12.61 2.43
C LEU A 58 2.06 11.87 1.29
N THR A 59 2.57 12.01 0.07
CA THR A 59 1.96 11.42 -1.14
C THR A 59 2.48 10.02 -1.42
N SER A 60 3.69 9.70 -0.97
CA SER A 60 4.32 8.41 -1.16
C SER A 60 3.62 7.32 -0.36
N GLY A 61 3.41 6.18 -1.02
CA GLY A 61 2.77 5.01 -0.42
C GLY A 61 1.92 4.24 -1.42
N PRO A 62 1.44 3.05 -1.02
CA PRO A 62 0.56 2.25 -1.85
C PRO A 62 -0.83 2.88 -1.90
N ARG A 63 -1.36 3.02 -3.12
CA ARG A 63 -2.69 3.56 -3.38
C ARG A 63 -3.41 2.58 -4.29
N LEU A 64 -4.52 2.01 -3.84
CA LEU A 64 -5.32 1.12 -4.69
C LEU A 64 -6.49 1.88 -5.30
N ARG A 65 -6.66 1.69 -6.61
CA ARG A 65 -7.86 2.05 -7.34
C ARG A 65 -8.70 0.79 -7.51
N MET A 66 -9.92 0.81 -6.97
CA MET A 66 -10.88 -0.28 -7.10
C MET A 66 -11.93 0.02 -8.16
N SER A 67 -12.16 -0.95 -9.05
CA SER A 67 -13.29 -1.01 -9.97
C SER A 67 -14.11 -2.26 -9.68
N VAL A 68 -15.43 -2.15 -9.78
CA VAL A 68 -16.35 -3.26 -9.51
C VAL A 68 -17.35 -3.35 -10.65
N ILE A 69 -17.52 -4.56 -11.17
CA ILE A 69 -18.49 -4.92 -12.20
C ILE A 69 -19.50 -5.84 -11.54
N SER A 70 -20.76 -5.40 -11.46
CA SER A 70 -21.83 -6.11 -10.74
C SER A 70 -22.46 -7.26 -11.53
N ASP A 71 -22.37 -7.23 -12.86
CA ASP A 71 -22.91 -8.26 -13.77
C ASP A 71 -21.80 -8.73 -14.72
N GLY A 72 -20.89 -9.54 -14.18
CA GLY A 72 -19.81 -10.15 -14.92
C GLY A 72 -20.25 -11.49 -15.47
N LEU A 73 -20.07 -11.67 -16.78
CA LEU A 73 -20.05 -12.98 -17.43
C LEU A 73 -18.59 -13.31 -17.73
N VAL A 74 -18.13 -14.46 -17.27
CA VAL A 74 -16.82 -14.99 -17.66
C VAL A 74 -17.09 -16.02 -18.73
N VAL A 75 -16.63 -15.74 -19.94
CA VAL A 75 -16.68 -16.66 -21.07
C VAL A 75 -15.31 -17.32 -21.18
N GLY A 76 -15.23 -18.56 -20.74
CA GLY A 76 -14.07 -19.43 -20.92
C GLY A 76 -14.10 -20.12 -22.28
N GLY A 77 -12.98 -20.73 -22.67
CA GLY A 77 -12.93 -21.57 -23.88
C GLY A 77 -13.73 -22.87 -23.76
N ASP A 78 -14.17 -23.23 -22.55
CA ASP A 78 -14.92 -24.45 -22.26
C ASP A 78 -16.15 -24.09 -21.38
N PRO A 79 -17.37 -24.53 -21.75
CA PRO A 79 -18.62 -24.22 -21.03
C PRO A 79 -18.65 -24.68 -19.57
N GLU A 80 -17.74 -25.56 -19.12
CA GLU A 80 -17.68 -25.95 -17.70
C GLU A 80 -17.10 -24.86 -16.77
N PHE A 81 -16.40 -23.87 -17.37
CA PHE A 81 -15.84 -22.71 -16.66
C PHE A 81 -16.65 -21.43 -16.87
N ASP A 82 -17.72 -21.48 -17.66
CA ASP A 82 -18.63 -20.37 -17.87
C ASP A 82 -19.48 -20.14 -16.62
N GLU A 83 -19.07 -19.17 -15.82
CA GLU A 83 -19.82 -18.70 -14.67
C GLU A 83 -20.57 -17.40 -15.02
N ARG A 84 -21.88 -17.42 -14.79
CA ARG A 84 -22.75 -16.24 -14.88
C ARG A 84 -22.97 -15.63 -13.50
N ASP A 85 -23.49 -14.41 -13.46
CA ASP A 85 -23.87 -13.72 -12.23
C ASP A 85 -22.72 -13.50 -11.24
N LEU A 86 -21.55 -13.17 -11.78
CA LEU A 86 -20.35 -12.88 -11.00
C LEU A 86 -20.20 -11.39 -10.75
N VAL A 87 -19.86 -11.02 -9.52
CA VAL A 87 -19.37 -9.67 -9.22
C VAL A 87 -17.84 -9.69 -9.33
N ILE A 88 -17.29 -8.98 -10.30
CA ILE A 88 -15.85 -8.90 -10.55
C ILE A 88 -15.30 -7.64 -9.89
N VAL A 89 -14.27 -7.81 -9.08
CA VAL A 89 -13.57 -6.75 -8.35
C VAL A 89 -12.15 -6.65 -8.87
N ASN A 90 -11.84 -5.51 -9.51
CA ASN A 90 -10.51 -5.21 -9.99
C ASN A 90 -9.85 -4.20 -9.05
N ALA A 91 -8.67 -4.52 -8.54
CA ALA A 91 -7.89 -3.62 -7.70
C ALA A 91 -6.54 -3.37 -8.37
N THR A 92 -6.28 -2.13 -8.76
CA THR A 92 -5.04 -1.71 -9.41
C THR A 92 -4.20 -0.89 -8.43
N ASN A 93 -2.93 -1.21 -8.26
CA ASN A 93 -2.02 -0.38 -7.48
C ASN A 93 -1.56 0.81 -8.32
N VAL A 94 -2.07 1.99 -7.99
CA VAL A 94 -1.69 3.29 -8.59
C VAL A 94 -0.68 4.05 -7.71
N GLY A 95 -0.23 3.44 -6.62
CA GLY A 95 0.76 4.01 -5.71
C GLY A 95 2.20 3.72 -6.13
N THR A 96 3.14 4.26 -5.36
CA THR A 96 4.58 4.14 -5.62
C THR A 96 5.19 2.88 -4.96
N SER A 97 4.48 2.26 -4.02
CA SER A 97 4.98 1.12 -3.24
C SER A 97 4.12 -0.12 -3.47
N ALA A 98 4.76 -1.30 -3.44
CA ALA A 98 4.05 -2.58 -3.47
C ALA A 98 3.21 -2.78 -2.20
N THR A 99 2.11 -3.53 -2.32
CA THR A 99 1.22 -3.86 -1.19
C THR A 99 0.69 -5.27 -1.38
N MET A 100 0.39 -5.97 -0.30
CA MET A 100 -0.21 -7.30 -0.38
C MET A 100 -1.72 -7.20 -0.22
N ILE A 101 -2.48 -7.86 -1.09
CA ILE A 101 -3.91 -8.09 -0.90
C ILE A 101 -4.05 -9.33 -0.02
N THR A 102 -4.73 -9.18 1.12
CA THR A 102 -4.88 -10.25 2.11
C THR A 102 -6.22 -10.95 2.00
N ASN A 103 -7.28 -10.19 1.76
CA ASN A 103 -8.64 -10.72 1.79
C ASN A 103 -9.60 -9.88 0.95
N LEU A 104 -10.65 -10.53 0.45
CA LEU A 104 -11.82 -9.91 -0.16
C LEU A 104 -13.02 -10.15 0.74
N ALA A 105 -13.74 -9.08 1.08
CA ALA A 105 -14.93 -9.15 1.89
C ALA A 105 -16.07 -8.33 1.28
N ILE A 106 -17.27 -8.58 1.77
CA ILE A 106 -18.50 -7.87 1.38
C ILE A 106 -19.12 -7.34 2.67
N GLU A 107 -19.55 -6.10 2.64
CA GLU A 107 -20.24 -5.47 3.77
C GLU A 107 -21.57 -4.92 3.29
N GLU A 108 -22.61 -5.16 4.08
CA GLU A 108 -23.93 -4.60 3.82
C GLU A 108 -23.94 -3.10 4.12
N ARG A 109 -24.66 -2.35 3.27
CA ARG A 109 -24.78 -0.90 3.38
C ARG A 109 -25.64 -0.53 4.57
N TYR A 110 -25.16 0.46 5.32
CA TYR A 110 -25.96 1.05 6.37
C TYR A 110 -27.01 2.00 5.82
N PRO A 111 -28.18 2.03 6.47
CA PRO A 111 -29.02 3.20 6.46
C PRO A 111 -28.24 4.43 6.96
N PHE A 112 -28.53 5.61 6.41
CA PHE A 112 -27.84 6.85 6.72
C PHE A 112 -27.83 7.20 8.23
N TYR A 113 -28.84 6.76 8.99
CA TYR A 113 -28.96 7.01 10.42
C TYR A 113 -27.98 6.18 11.28
N TYR A 114 -27.40 5.10 10.75
CA TYR A 114 -26.35 4.32 11.44
C TYR A 114 -24.92 4.78 11.12
N PHE A 115 -24.76 5.87 10.38
CA PHE A 115 -23.46 6.40 9.96
C PHE A 115 -22.49 6.63 11.14
N TRP A 116 -23.02 7.03 12.31
CA TRP A 116 -22.24 7.27 13.53
C TRP A 116 -21.62 6.01 14.13
N ARG A 117 -22.20 4.83 13.88
CA ARG A 117 -21.79 3.57 14.54
C ARG A 117 -20.51 2.96 13.95
N ARG A 118 -20.06 3.41 12.77
CA ARG A 118 -18.80 3.01 12.08
C ARG A 118 -18.49 1.50 12.06
N ARG A 119 -19.48 0.61 12.26
CA ARG A 119 -19.32 -0.86 12.43
C ARG A 119 -20.33 -1.61 11.58
N ALA A 120 -19.88 -2.68 10.90
CA ALA A 120 -20.68 -3.54 9.99
C ALA A 120 -21.91 -4.09 10.67
N ILE A 121 -23.06 -4.01 9.99
CA ILE A 121 -24.25 -4.80 10.37
C ILE A 121 -23.90 -6.26 10.08
N SER A 122 -23.49 -6.53 8.84
CA SER A 122 -23.08 -7.85 8.36
C SER A 122 -21.82 -7.70 7.50
N SER A 123 -20.82 -8.52 7.78
CA SER A 123 -19.59 -8.61 6.98
C SER A 123 -19.32 -10.07 6.62
N TYR A 124 -19.14 -10.33 5.34
CA TYR A 124 -18.89 -11.66 4.80
C TYR A 124 -17.49 -11.71 4.20
N VAL A 125 -16.74 -12.73 4.54
CA VAL A 125 -15.42 -12.97 3.94
C VAL A 125 -15.57 -13.89 2.74
N VAL A 126 -15.03 -13.49 1.60
CA VAL A 126 -15.00 -14.30 0.38
C VAL A 126 -13.74 -15.16 0.44
N THR A 127 -13.89 -16.38 0.93
CA THR A 127 -12.77 -17.32 1.15
C THR A 127 -12.10 -17.75 -0.15
N ASN A 128 -12.84 -17.77 -1.26
CA ASN A 128 -12.34 -18.16 -2.56
C ASN A 128 -12.73 -17.15 -3.64
N PRO A 129 -11.97 -16.04 -3.81
CA PRO A 129 -12.27 -15.00 -4.78
C PRO A 129 -11.73 -15.32 -6.18
N GLN A 130 -11.53 -16.60 -6.52
CA GLN A 130 -10.99 -17.03 -7.80
C GLN A 130 -12.09 -17.64 -8.70
N LEU A 131 -11.84 -17.60 -10.01
CA LEU A 131 -12.62 -18.33 -11.00
C LEU A 131 -12.47 -19.84 -10.80
N LYS A 132 -13.51 -20.63 -11.09
CA LYS A 132 -13.40 -22.09 -11.03
C LYS A 132 -12.26 -22.56 -11.94
N GLY A 133 -11.44 -23.50 -11.45
CA GLY A 133 -10.28 -24.03 -12.18
C GLY A 133 -8.97 -23.23 -12.05
N TYR A 134 -8.99 -22.03 -11.48
CA TYR A 134 -7.77 -21.24 -11.27
C TYR A 134 -7.15 -21.46 -9.88
N PRO A 135 -5.82 -21.28 -9.73
CA PRO A 135 -5.15 -21.37 -8.45
C PRO A 135 -5.52 -20.20 -7.53
N ARG A 136 -5.18 -20.35 -6.24
CA ARG A 136 -5.42 -19.35 -5.19
C ARG A 136 -4.81 -17.99 -5.52
N ASN A 137 -5.67 -16.98 -5.69
CA ASN A 137 -5.27 -15.60 -6.02
C ASN A 137 -5.12 -14.66 -4.80
N ILE A 138 -5.35 -15.14 -3.58
CA ILE A 138 -5.08 -14.39 -2.33
C ILE A 138 -4.45 -15.30 -1.26
N PRO A 139 -3.45 -14.84 -0.50
CA PRO A 139 -2.80 -13.54 -0.58
C PRO A 139 -1.92 -13.39 -1.82
N GLN A 140 -1.84 -12.17 -2.37
CA GLN A 140 -0.96 -11.86 -3.52
C GLN A 140 -0.25 -10.52 -3.32
N LEU A 141 1.04 -10.46 -3.68
CA LEU A 141 1.81 -9.23 -3.77
C LEU A 141 1.37 -8.43 -5.00
N LEU A 142 0.94 -7.20 -4.79
CA LEU A 142 0.53 -6.27 -5.84
C LEU A 142 1.58 -5.18 -6.00
N GLU A 143 2.40 -5.34 -7.03
CA GLU A 143 3.40 -4.36 -7.45
C GLU A 143 2.74 -3.07 -7.99
N PRO A 144 3.47 -1.94 -8.01
CA PRO A 144 3.00 -0.73 -8.68
C PRO A 144 2.57 -1.02 -10.13
N ALA A 145 1.51 -0.35 -10.57
CA ALA A 145 0.88 -0.51 -11.90
C ALA A 145 0.31 -1.91 -12.21
N HIS A 146 0.37 -2.87 -11.29
CA HIS A 146 -0.26 -4.17 -11.47
C HIS A 146 -1.71 -4.17 -11.01
N GLN A 147 -2.49 -5.07 -11.61
CA GLN A 147 -3.89 -5.27 -11.29
C GLN A 147 -4.11 -6.67 -10.72
N TRP A 148 -4.91 -6.73 -9.67
CA TRP A 148 -5.49 -7.95 -9.13
C TRP A 148 -6.97 -8.01 -9.50
N THR A 149 -7.45 -9.22 -9.78
CA THR A 149 -8.84 -9.49 -10.10
C THR A 149 -9.38 -10.54 -9.13
N GLY A 150 -10.40 -10.17 -8.37
CA GLY A 150 -11.17 -11.06 -7.52
C GLY A 150 -12.59 -11.21 -8.03
N VAL A 151 -13.20 -12.35 -7.73
CA VAL A 151 -14.55 -12.69 -8.17
C VAL A 151 -15.39 -13.07 -6.97
N ILE A 152 -16.62 -12.61 -6.95
CA ILE A 152 -17.60 -12.91 -5.91
C ILE A 152 -18.77 -13.60 -6.57
N ARG A 153 -19.07 -14.81 -6.10
CA ARG A 153 -20.22 -15.58 -6.56
C ARG A 153 -21.49 -15.09 -5.87
N SER A 154 -22.55 -14.91 -6.65
CA SER A 154 -23.88 -14.64 -6.11
C SER A 154 -24.37 -15.86 -5.33
N ARG A 155 -24.68 -15.65 -4.04
CA ARG A 155 -25.25 -16.66 -3.15
C ARG A 155 -26.57 -16.12 -2.59
N PRO A 156 -27.71 -16.37 -3.24
CA PRO A 156 -28.98 -15.76 -2.83
C PRO A 156 -29.46 -16.24 -1.45
N ASP A 157 -28.96 -17.38 -0.98
CA ASP A 157 -29.19 -17.96 0.35
C ASP A 157 -28.62 -17.09 1.49
N ILE A 158 -27.44 -16.48 1.28
CA ILE A 158 -26.74 -15.70 2.30
C ILE A 158 -26.74 -14.19 1.97
N LEU A 159 -26.77 -13.86 0.67
CA LEU A 159 -26.69 -12.52 0.11
C LEU A 159 -27.90 -12.24 -0.80
N PRO A 160 -29.13 -12.20 -0.25
CA PRO A 160 -30.36 -12.05 -1.04
C PRO A 160 -30.39 -10.74 -1.86
N ASN A 161 -29.67 -9.71 -1.41
CA ASN A 161 -29.73 -8.36 -1.98
C ASN A 161 -28.49 -7.96 -2.80
N LEU A 162 -27.58 -8.88 -3.14
CA LEU A 162 -26.28 -8.52 -3.76
C LEU A 162 -26.46 -7.68 -5.04
N ARG A 163 -27.58 -7.89 -5.74
CA ARG A 163 -27.95 -7.24 -7.01
C ARG A 163 -28.67 -5.89 -6.85
N ASN A 164 -29.18 -5.55 -5.67
CA ASN A 164 -29.95 -4.32 -5.42
C ASN A 164 -29.05 -3.09 -5.15
N GLY A 165 -27.73 -3.29 -5.06
CA GLY A 165 -26.77 -2.20 -4.89
C GLY A 165 -26.61 -1.71 -3.43
N ASP A 166 -26.98 -2.57 -2.48
CA ASP A 166 -26.88 -2.34 -1.04
C ASP A 166 -25.65 -2.99 -0.41
N TYR A 167 -24.66 -3.39 -1.21
CA TYR A 167 -23.41 -3.95 -0.70
C TYR A 167 -22.19 -3.15 -1.14
N TYR A 168 -21.16 -3.21 -0.30
CA TYR A 168 -19.83 -2.71 -0.58
C TYR A 168 -18.88 -3.89 -0.74
N ALA A 169 -18.10 -3.88 -1.82
CA ALA A 169 -16.93 -4.72 -1.95
C ALA A 169 -15.77 -4.10 -1.15
N LEU A 170 -15.13 -4.93 -0.33
CA LEU A 170 -14.04 -4.57 0.56
C LEU A 170 -12.78 -5.33 0.16
N VAL A 171 -11.70 -4.61 -0.16
CA VAL A 171 -10.37 -5.23 -0.35
C VAL A 171 -9.51 -4.88 0.85
N GLN A 172 -9.06 -5.90 1.57
CA GLN A 172 -8.12 -5.76 2.68
C GLN A 172 -6.68 -5.84 2.15
N THR A 173 -5.83 -4.96 2.67
CA THR A 173 -4.41 -4.92 2.31
C THR A 173 -3.54 -4.95 3.56
N SER A 174 -2.29 -5.39 3.41
CA SER A 174 -1.33 -5.42 4.52
C SER A 174 -0.94 -4.03 5.02
N PHE A 175 -0.93 -3.02 4.15
CA PHE A 175 -0.47 -1.68 4.49
C PHE A 175 -1.47 -0.87 5.33
N LYS A 176 -2.79 -1.13 5.18
CA LYS A 176 -3.83 -0.27 5.74
C LYS A 176 -4.83 -1.08 6.56
N ASN A 177 -5.00 -0.72 7.83
CA ASN A 177 -5.99 -1.36 8.72
C ASN A 177 -7.45 -1.16 8.26
N ARG A 178 -7.73 -0.12 7.46
CA ARG A 178 -9.06 0.13 6.89
C ARG A 178 -9.14 -0.43 5.47
N PRO A 179 -10.07 -1.34 5.18
CA PRO A 179 -10.23 -1.88 3.84
C PRO A 179 -10.61 -0.79 2.84
N TYR A 180 -10.17 -0.96 1.60
CA TYR A 180 -10.67 -0.15 0.49
C TYR A 180 -12.09 -0.59 0.19
N ARG A 181 -13.02 0.38 0.12
CA ARG A 181 -14.45 0.11 -0.04
C ARG A 181 -14.92 0.66 -1.37
N LYS A 182 -15.67 -0.14 -2.14
CA LYS A 182 -16.35 0.32 -3.35
C LYS A 182 -17.78 -0.20 -3.38
N ARG A 183 -18.72 0.68 -3.67
CA ARG A 183 -20.14 0.32 -3.78
C ARG A 183 -20.33 -0.61 -4.98
N ILE A 184 -21.06 -1.70 -4.77
CA ILE A 184 -21.57 -2.54 -5.85
C ILE A 184 -22.80 -1.84 -6.41
N GLY A 185 -22.78 -1.53 -7.70
CA GLY A 185 -23.92 -0.88 -8.37
C GLY A 185 -25.12 -1.82 -8.48
N PRO A 186 -26.36 -1.30 -8.52
CA PRO A 186 -27.51 -2.12 -8.85
C PRO A 186 -27.36 -2.69 -10.26
N ILE A 187 -27.70 -3.96 -10.45
CA ILE A 187 -27.75 -4.56 -11.77
C ILE A 187 -28.98 -3.98 -12.49
N LYS A 188 -28.80 -3.48 -13.71
CA LYS A 188 -29.94 -3.09 -14.53
C LYS A 188 -30.72 -4.36 -14.88
N PRO A 189 -32.04 -4.43 -14.65
CA PRO A 189 -32.82 -5.57 -15.10
C PRO A 189 -32.64 -5.72 -16.61
N LYS A 190 -32.37 -6.96 -17.05
CA LYS A 190 -32.27 -7.28 -18.46
C LYS A 190 -33.66 -7.07 -19.06
N ALA A 191 -33.77 -6.11 -19.99
CA ALA A 191 -35.00 -5.81 -20.73
C ALA A 191 -35.36 -6.97 -21.68
#